data_AF-A0A5N0UWS8-F1
#
_entry.id   AF-A0A5N0UWS8-F1
#
_cell.length_a   1.000
_cell.length_b   1.000
_cell.length_c   1.000
_cell.angle_alpha   90.00
_cell.angle_beta   90.00
_cell.angle_gamma   90.00
#
_symmetry.space_group_name_H-M   'P 1'
#
loop_
_entity.id
_entity.type
_entity.pdbx_description
1 polymer ?
#
loop_
_entity_poly.entity_id
_entity_poly.type
_entity_poly.pdbx_seq_one_letter_code
_entity_poly.pdbx_strand_id
1 'polypeptide(L)' 'MSEKDIIGNIDGLIAEEHELRQQAIGDGLDEAGQARIKQVEQQLDQCWDLLRQRRARREFGEDETSAEVRPATEVENYRQ' A
#
# COMPACT_ATOMS: atom_id res chain seq x y z
N MET A 1 0.53 -10.71 -6.53
CA MET A 1 1.17 -9.44 -6.91
C MET A 1 2.66 -9.53 -6.68
N SER A 2 3.43 -9.24 -7.73
CA SER A 2 4.88 -9.12 -7.73
C SER A 2 5.33 -7.77 -7.16
N GLU A 3 6.60 -7.63 -6.81
CA GLU A 3 7.18 -6.33 -6.42
C GLU A 3 6.97 -5.27 -7.50
N LYS A 4 7.10 -5.66 -8.78
CA LYS A 4 6.87 -4.78 -9.92
C LYS A 4 5.43 -4.29 -10.00
N ASP A 5 4.46 -5.14 -9.64
CA ASP A 5 3.04 -4.77 -9.62
C ASP A 5 2.77 -3.74 -8.51
N ILE A 6 3.44 -3.88 -7.35
CA ILE A 6 3.31 -2.92 -6.23
C ILE A 6 3.90 -1.57 -6.62
N ILE A 7 5.09 -1.56 -7.23
CA ILE A 7 5.74 -0.33 -7.71
C ILE A 7 4.87 0.35 -8.77
N GLY A 8 4.35 -0.40 -9.74
CA GLY A 8 3.44 0.16 -10.75
C GLY A 8 2.16 0.75 -10.16
N ASN A 9 1.62 0.15 -9.09
CA ASN A 9 0.46 0.70 -8.38
C ASN A 9 0.83 1.99 -7.63
N ILE A 10 2.00 2.05 -6.99
CA ILE A 10 2.52 3.26 -6.34
C ILE A 10 2.65 4.41 -7.36
N ASP A 11 3.25 4.15 -8.52
CA ASP A 11 3.41 5.16 -9.57
C ASP A 11 2.07 5.72 -10.05
N GLY A 12 1.06 4.85 -10.24
CA GLY A 12 -0.29 5.26 -10.60
C GLY A 12 -0.98 6.11 -9.52
N LEU A 13 -0.84 5.70 -8.26
CA LEU A 13 -1.39 6.44 -7.12
C LEU A 13 -0.72 7.82 -6.94
N ILE A 14 0.60 7.91 -7.12
CA ILE A 14 1.32 9.19 -7.08
C ILE A 14 0.85 10.12 -8.20
N ALA A 15 0.66 9.59 -9.41
CA ALA A 15 0.14 10.39 -10.53
C ALA A 15 -1.26 10.95 -10.21
N GLU A 16 -2.15 10.10 -9.68
CA GLU A 16 -3.50 10.49 -9.27
C GLU A 16 -3.48 11.55 -8.15
N GLU A 17 -2.62 11.38 -7.13
CA GLU A 17 -2.44 12.38 -6.07
C GLU A 17 -2.01 13.74 -6.64
N HIS A 18 -1.05 13.72 -7.58
CA HIS A 18 -0.57 14.93 -8.24
C HIS A 18 -1.67 15.64 -9.03
N GLU A 19 -2.50 14.90 -9.78
CA GLU A 19 -3.62 15.48 -10.51
C GLU A 19 -4.65 16.11 -9.54
N LEU A 20 -4.99 15.41 -8.46
CA LEU A 20 -5.92 15.91 -7.44
C LEU A 20 -5.35 17.15 -6.73
N ARG A 21 -4.06 17.17 -6.40
CA ARG A 21 -3.42 18.36 -5.81
C ARG A 21 -3.37 19.53 -6.78
N GLN A 22 -3.17 19.29 -8.07
CA GLN A 22 -3.22 20.37 -9.08
C GLN A 22 -4.63 20.95 -9.20
N GLN A 23 -5.65 20.12 -9.20
CA GLN A 23 -7.06 20.57 -9.17
C GLN A 23 -7.36 21.37 -7.91
N ALA A 24 -6.81 20.97 -6.75
CA ALA A 24 -6.98 21.67 -5.48
C ALA A 24 -6.40 23.09 -5.48
N ILE A 25 -5.34 23.36 -6.26
CA ILE A 25 -4.69 24.68 -6.35
C ILE A 25 -5.52 25.66 -7.19
N GLY A 26 -6.30 25.16 -8.16
CA GLY A 26 -7.12 25.98 -9.07
C GLY A 26 -8.47 26.38 -8.47
N ASP A 27 -9.48 25.54 -8.68
CA ASP A 27 -10.87 25.79 -8.27
C ASP A 27 -11.14 25.42 -6.80
N GLY A 28 -10.17 24.77 -6.14
CA GLY A 28 -10.36 24.16 -4.83
C GLY A 28 -10.96 22.76 -4.96
N LEU A 29 -10.57 21.88 -4.03
CA LEU A 29 -11.06 20.51 -4.00
C LEU A 29 -12.32 20.43 -3.14
N ASP A 30 -13.35 19.75 -3.65
CA ASP A 30 -14.55 19.44 -2.88
C ASP A 30 -14.27 18.36 -1.81
N GLU A 31 -15.23 18.12 -0.92
CA GLU A 31 -15.09 17.10 0.12
C GLU A 31 -14.81 15.71 -0.47
N ALA A 32 -15.34 15.41 -1.65
CA ALA A 32 -15.10 14.15 -2.34
C ALA A 32 -13.66 14.03 -2.84
N GLY A 33 -13.09 15.08 -3.43
CA GLY A 33 -11.69 15.08 -3.84
C GLY A 33 -10.75 15.07 -2.64
N GLN A 34 -11.07 15.76 -1.53
CA GLN A 34 -10.28 15.66 -0.30
C GLN A 34 -10.32 14.24 0.29
N ALA A 35 -11.48 13.59 0.27
CA ALA A 35 -11.60 12.19 0.65
C ALA A 35 -10.78 11.29 -0.29
N ARG A 36 -10.74 11.60 -1.59
CA ARG A 36 -9.95 10.86 -2.57
C ARG A 36 -8.46 10.97 -2.32
N ILE A 37 -7.94 12.16 -2.02
CA ILE A 37 -6.52 12.34 -1.64
C ILE A 37 -6.17 11.45 -0.44
N LYS A 38 -7.00 11.47 0.62
CA LYS A 38 -6.77 10.62 1.80
C LYS A 38 -6.80 9.13 1.46
N GLN A 39 -7.69 8.70 0.57
CA GLN A 39 -7.72 7.31 0.10
C GLN A 39 -6.47 6.93 -0.69
N VAL A 40 -5.95 7.84 -1.51
CA VAL A 40 -4.72 7.62 -2.28
C VAL A 40 -3.52 7.52 -1.34
N GLU A 41 -3.40 8.43 -0.37
CA GLU A 41 -2.37 8.39 0.68
C GLU A 41 -2.42 7.06 1.45
N GLN A 42 -3.60 6.60 1.87
CA GLN A 42 -3.75 5.33 2.58
C GLN A 42 -3.36 4.11 1.73
N GLN A 43 -3.67 4.14 0.43
CA GLN A 43 -3.27 3.07 -0.49
C GLN A 43 -1.75 3.08 -0.74
N LEU A 44 -1.13 4.26 -0.80
CA LEU A 44 0.32 4.39 -0.90
C LEU A 44 1.01 3.79 0.32
N ASP A 45 0.56 4.12 1.53
CA ASP A 45 1.09 3.55 2.77
C ASP A 45 1.00 2.02 2.77
N GLN A 46 -0.14 1.46 2.38
CA GLN A 46 -0.32 0.02 2.27
C GLN A 46 0.63 -0.62 1.23
N CYS A 47 0.82 0.03 0.08
CA CYS A 47 1.77 -0.46 -0.93
C CYS A 47 3.21 -0.43 -0.42
N TRP A 48 3.61 0.64 0.29
CA TRP A 48 4.92 0.74 0.91
C TRP A 48 5.15 -0.30 2.01
N ASP A 49 4.15 -0.60 2.84
CA ASP A 49 4.22 -1.64 3.86
C ASP A 49 4.35 -3.04 3.24
N LEU A 50 3.60 -3.34 2.18
CA LEU A 50 3.73 -4.60 1.44
C LEU A 50 5.11 -4.74 0.80
N LEU A 51 5.64 -3.67 0.23
CA LEU A 51 6.99 -3.66 -0.34
C LEU A 51 8.05 -3.90 0.74
N ARG A 52 7.93 -3.22 1.89
CA ARG A 52 8.84 -3.38 3.03
C ARG A 52 8.77 -4.80 3.60
N GLN A 53 7.57 -5.36 3.75
CA GLN A 53 7.39 -6.74 4.20
C GLN A 53 8.04 -7.74 3.25
N ARG A 54 7.89 -7.55 1.93
CA ARG A 54 8.55 -8.37 0.90
C ARG A 54 10.07 -8.27 0.98
N ARG A 55 10.61 -7.05 1.11
CA ARG A 55 12.06 -6.83 1.25
C ARG A 55 12.61 -7.45 2.52
N ALA A 56 11.91 -7.31 3.65
CA ALA A 56 12.28 -7.99 4.89
C ALA A 56 12.29 -9.52 4.72
N ARG A 57 11.25 -10.12 4.11
CA ARG A 57 11.23 -11.57 3.82
C ARG A 57 12.40 -12.02 2.94
N ARG A 58 12.82 -11.18 1.99
CA ARG A 58 13.96 -11.45 1.10
C ARG A 58 15.32 -11.26 1.80
N GLU A 59 15.45 -10.24 2.63
CA GLU A 59 16.68 -9.88 3.34
C GLU A 59 16.96 -10.79 4.53
N PHE A 60 15.92 -11.22 5.23
CA PHE A 60 16.02 -12.20 6.33
C PHE A 60 16.04 -13.65 5.84
N GLY A 61 15.98 -13.90 4.53
CA GLY A 61 16.25 -15.20 3.94
C GLY A 61 15.56 -16.34 4.66
N GLU A 62 14.22 -16.42 4.57
CA GLU A 62 13.65 -17.76 4.46
C GLU A 62 14.14 -18.30 3.11
N ASP A 63 15.31 -18.93 3.16
CA ASP A 63 15.71 -20.00 2.24
C ASP A 63 14.43 -20.76 1.88
N GLU A 64 14.08 -20.80 0.60
CA GLU A 64 12.80 -21.30 0.06
C GLU A 64 12.57 -22.81 0.31
N THR A 65 13.27 -23.40 1.28
CA THR A 65 13.32 -24.83 1.57
C THR A 65 13.28 -25.26 3.04
N SER A 66 13.20 -24.37 4.06
CA SER A 66 13.27 -24.85 5.46
C SER A 66 12.40 -24.21 6.53
N ALA A 67 11.38 -23.43 6.20
CA ALA A 67 10.40 -23.01 7.21
C ALA A 67 9.07 -23.74 6.98
N GLU A 68 8.95 -24.90 7.62
CA GLU A 68 7.66 -25.55 7.85
C GLU A 68 6.61 -24.52 8.29
N VAL A 69 5.45 -24.64 7.66
CA VAL A 69 4.17 -24.05 8.02
C VAL A 69 4.02 -24.03 9.54
N ARG A 70 4.32 -22.90 10.17
CA ARG A 70 3.87 -22.64 11.54
C ARG A 70 2.43 -22.16 11.42
N PRO A 71 1.43 -22.93 11.87
CA PRO A 71 0.07 -22.43 11.91
C PRO A 71 0.07 -21.29 12.92
N ALA A 72 -0.07 -20.05 12.44
CA ALA A 72 -0.39 -18.93 13.30
C ALA A 72 -1.85 -19.10 13.71
N THR A 73 -2.00 -19.82 14.82
CA THR A 73 -3.06 -19.73 15.82
C THR A 73 -3.73 -18.36 15.78
N GLU A 74 -5.06 -18.39 15.70
CA GLU A 74 -6.01 -17.35 16.10
C GLU A 74 -5.38 -16.05 16.63
N VAL A 75 -5.34 -15.04 15.76
CA VAL A 75 -5.62 -13.67 16.23
C VAL A 75 -7.04 -13.36 15.76
N GLU A 76 -7.95 -13.91 16.55
CA GLU A 76 -9.34 -13.52 16.60
C GLU A 76 -9.50 -11.99 16.70
N ASN A 77 -10.54 -11.52 16.03
CA ASN A 77 -11.34 -10.35 16.38
C ASN A 77 -10.66 -8.98 16.31
N TYR A 78 -10.76 -8.35 15.14
CA TYR A 78 -11.22 -6.95 15.12
C TYR A 78 -11.90 -6.57 13.81
N ARG A 79 -13.20 -6.90 13.67
CA ARG A 79 -14.15 -6.17 12.82
C ARG A 79 -15.57 -6.33 13.36
N GLN A 80 -15.98 -5.40 14.22
CA GLN A 80 -17.37 -4.96 14.32
C GLN A 80 -17.40 -3.44 14.49
#